data_AF-A0AAV2QCY9-F1
#
_entry.id   AF-A0AAV2QCY9-F1
#
_cell.length_a   1.000
_cell.length_b   1.000
_cell.length_c   1.000
_cell.angle_alpha   90.00
_cell.angle_beta   90.00
_cell.angle_gamma   90.00
#
_symmetry.space_group_name_H-M   'P 1'
#
loop_
_entity.id
_entity.type
_entity.pdbx_description
1 polymer ?
#
loop_
_entity_poly.entity_id
_entity_poly.type
_entity_poly.pdbx_seq_one_letter_code
_entity_poly.pdbx_strand_id
1 'polypeptide(L)'
;MCNMDVYLLLSLAGVLNGVAYTQDLIATIATNLKMMWYDKDSGADKDVSIWKVWNGQTGYYSIGDLVHNQWSNVRGRVAIMVSQRIPGILEKPASFNQVWTDAGSGALLDVAVW
;
A
#
# COMPACT_ATOMS: atom_id res chain seq x y z
N MET A 1 -18.85 -16.92 18.18
CA MET A 1 -17.60 -16.53 17.48
C MET A 1 -18.02 -15.61 16.35
N CYS A 2 -17.76 -14.32 16.49
CA CYS A 2 -18.26 -13.28 15.61
C CYS A 2 -17.42 -13.29 14.32
N ASN A 3 -18.02 -13.80 13.24
CA ASN A 3 -17.50 -13.63 11.90
C ASN A 3 -17.81 -12.19 11.50
N MET A 4 -16.85 -11.30 11.74
CA MET A 4 -16.92 -9.93 11.28
C MET A 4 -16.56 -9.97 9.79
N ASP A 5 -17.54 -10.39 8.99
CA ASP A 5 -17.52 -10.28 7.54
C ASP A 5 -17.32 -8.79 7.21
N VAL A 6 -16.07 -8.43 6.96
CA VAL A 6 -15.70 -7.16 6.37
C VAL A 6 -16.47 -7.09 5.07
N TYR A 7 -17.45 -6.19 5.03
CA TYR A 7 -18.32 -5.91 3.90
C TYR A 7 -17.47 -5.56 2.67
N LEU A 8 -17.02 -6.60 1.97
CA LEU A 8 -16.68 -6.54 0.57
C LEU A 8 -18.02 -6.56 -0.17
N LEU A 9 -18.73 -5.43 -0.07
CA LEU A 9 -19.74 -5.04 -1.05
C LEU A 9 -19.00 -4.77 -2.37
N LEU A 10 -18.46 -5.83 -2.97
CA LEU A 10 -18.31 -5.92 -4.41
C LEU A 10 -19.74 -5.85 -4.95
N SER A 11 -20.16 -4.64 -5.30
CA SER A 11 -21.44 -4.41 -5.95
C SER A 11 -21.50 -5.27 -7.22
N LEU A 12 -22.22 -6.39 -7.14
CA LEU A 12 -23.10 -6.79 -8.23
C LEU A 12 -23.84 -5.52 -8.63
N ALA A 13 -23.74 -5.08 -9.89
CA ALA A 13 -24.25 -3.80 -10.37
C ALA A 13 -25.67 -3.53 -9.83
N GLY A 14 -25.74 -2.82 -8.70
CA GLY A 14 -26.96 -2.55 -7.99
C GLY A 14 -27.54 -1.30 -8.60
N VAL A 15 -28.46 -1.48 -9.54
CA VAL A 15 -29.25 -0.38 -10.08
C VAL A 15 -30.14 0.14 -8.96
N LEU A 16 -29.74 1.27 -8.35
CA LEU A 16 -30.63 2.06 -7.51
C LEU A 16 -31.22 3.15 -8.41
N ASN A 17 -32.54 3.18 -8.59
CA ASN A 17 -33.26 4.20 -9.37
C ASN A 17 -32.86 4.32 -10.87
N GLY A 18 -32.46 3.22 -11.52
CA GLY A 18 -32.08 3.26 -12.94
C GLY A 18 -30.64 3.73 -13.21
N VAL A 19 -29.85 3.99 -12.17
CA VAL A 19 -28.42 4.33 -12.28
C VAL A 19 -27.59 3.07 -12.02
N ALA A 20 -26.83 2.62 -13.03
CA ALA A 20 -25.81 1.59 -12.84
C ALA A 20 -24.57 2.25 -12.21
N TYR A 21 -24.23 1.88 -10.98
CA TYR A 21 -22.97 2.27 -10.37
C TYR A 21 -21.88 1.32 -10.85
N THR A 22 -21.07 1.76 -11.82
CA THR A 22 -19.83 1.07 -12.13
C THR A 22 -18.79 1.48 -11.10
N GLN A 23 -18.11 0.50 -10.51
CA GLN A 23 -16.93 0.83 -9.74
C GLN A 23 -15.84 1.25 -10.72
N ASP A 24 -15.49 2.53 -10.73
CA ASP A 24 -14.53 3.07 -11.69
C ASP A 24 -13.09 2.72 -11.29
N LEU A 25 -12.83 2.67 -9.98
CA LEU A 25 -11.57 2.25 -9.39
C LEU A 25 -11.63 0.77 -8.97
N ILE A 26 -10.71 -0.06 -9.46
CA ILE A 26 -10.57 -1.45 -9.04
C ILE A 26 -9.41 -1.55 -8.07
N ALA A 27 -9.62 -2.11 -6.88
CA ALA A 27 -8.56 -2.43 -5.94
C ALA A 27 -8.20 -3.92 -6.00
N THR A 28 -6.91 -4.23 -5.83
CA THR A 28 -6.40 -5.58 -5.63
C THR A 28 -5.35 -5.57 -4.52
N ILE A 29 -5.00 -6.76 -4.02
CA ILE A 29 -3.97 -6.94 -3.01
C ILE A 29 -2.68 -7.47 -3.64
N ALA A 30 -1.54 -6.96 -3.18
CA ALA A 30 -0.23 -7.46 -3.53
C ALA A 30 0.45 -8.07 -2.30
N THR A 31 0.95 -9.30 -2.48
CA THR A 31 1.69 -10.05 -1.46
C THR A 31 3.18 -10.15 -1.77
N ASN A 32 3.58 -9.85 -3.00
CA ASN A 32 4.99 -9.78 -3.39
C ASN A 32 5.57 -8.42 -3.00
N LEU A 33 6.29 -8.40 -1.89
CA LEU A 33 6.81 -7.20 -1.26
C LEU A 33 8.34 -7.29 -1.15
N LYS A 34 9.02 -6.18 -1.45
CA LYS A 34 10.46 -6.04 -1.30
C LYS A 34 10.75 -5.00 -0.23
N MET A 35 11.62 -5.36 0.72
CA MET A 35 12.09 -4.43 1.74
C MET A 35 12.94 -3.34 1.08
N MET A 36 12.61 -2.10 1.36
CA MET A 36 13.31 -0.92 0.88
C MET A 36 14.26 -0.36 1.94
N TRP A 37 13.86 -0.45 3.21
CA TRP A 37 14.60 0.07 4.34
C TRP A 37 14.23 -0.67 5.63
N TYR A 38 15.14 -0.65 6.60
CA TYR A 38 14.95 -1.14 7.96
C TYR A 38 15.90 -0.40 8.90
N ASP A 39 15.52 -0.20 10.16
CA ASP A 39 16.22 0.67 11.12
C ASP A 39 17.38 0.00 11.86
N LYS A 40 17.98 -1.05 11.28
CA LYS A 40 19.11 -1.72 11.93
C LYS A 40 20.27 -0.75 12.14
N ASP A 41 20.87 -0.87 13.32
CA ASP A 41 21.97 -0.04 13.82
C ASP A 41 21.56 1.40 14.19
N SER A 42 20.27 1.73 14.17
CA SER A 42 19.75 3.03 14.64
C SER A 42 19.85 3.26 16.16
N GLY A 43 20.02 2.18 16.93
CA GLY A 43 19.95 2.23 18.40
C GLY A 43 18.55 2.47 18.96
N ALA A 44 17.50 2.43 18.12
CA ALA A 44 16.12 2.48 18.58
C ALA A 44 15.71 1.17 19.30
N ASP A 45 14.82 1.29 20.28
CA ASP A 45 14.30 0.13 21.05
C ASP A 45 13.34 -0.76 20.24
N LYS A 46 12.83 -0.27 19.11
CA LYS A 46 11.79 -0.93 18.32
C LYS A 46 12.20 -1.05 16.86
N ASP A 47 12.13 -2.27 16.36
CA ASP A 47 12.36 -2.56 14.95
C ASP A 47 11.25 -1.98 14.06
N VAL A 48 11.65 -1.44 12.92
CA VAL A 48 10.79 -1.02 11.84
C VAL A 48 11.42 -1.34 10.48
N SER A 49 10.59 -1.67 9.51
CA SER A 49 10.99 -1.83 8.12
C SER A 49 9.90 -1.31 7.17
N ILE A 50 10.33 -0.84 6.01
CA ILE A 50 9.47 -0.27 4.97
C ILE A 50 9.59 -1.16 3.73
N TRP A 51 8.45 -1.53 3.17
CA TRP A 51 8.34 -2.48 2.08
C TRP A 51 7.52 -1.91 0.93
N LYS A 52 7.93 -2.20 -0.29
CA LYS A 52 7.24 -1.78 -1.51
C LYS A 52 6.74 -2.98 -2.30
N VAL A 53 5.64 -2.80 -3.02
CA VAL A 53 5.19 -3.78 -4.02
C VAL A 53 6.31 -4.04 -5.02
N TRP A 54 6.67 -5.32 -5.19
CA TRP A 54 7.68 -5.78 -6.13
C TRP A 54 7.05 -6.66 -7.19
N ASN A 55 7.31 -6.38 -8.47
CA ASN A 55 6.71 -7.09 -9.60
C ASN A 55 5.17 -7.23 -9.44
N GLY A 56 4.50 -6.11 -9.19
CA GLY A 56 3.05 -6.06 -9.02
C GLY A 56 2.29 -6.45 -10.29
N GLN A 57 0.98 -6.65 -10.16
CA GLN A 57 0.13 -7.03 -11.28
C GLN A 57 0.14 -5.97 -12.39
N THR A 58 0.36 -6.39 -13.65
CA THR A 58 0.31 -5.50 -14.81
C THR A 58 -1.03 -4.77 -14.90
N GLY A 59 -0.98 -3.46 -15.14
CA GLY A 59 -2.18 -2.61 -15.20
C GLY A 59 -2.70 -2.14 -13.84
N TYR A 60 -2.02 -2.47 -12.75
CA TYR A 60 -2.29 -1.95 -11.42
C TYR A 60 -1.10 -1.13 -10.91
N TYR A 61 -1.40 -0.16 -10.05
CA TYR A 61 -0.43 0.79 -9.51
C TYR A 61 -0.49 0.74 -7.97
N SER A 62 0.67 0.69 -7.31
CA SER A 62 0.72 0.81 -5.84
C SER A 62 0.35 2.21 -5.42
N ILE A 63 -0.45 2.34 -4.36
CA ILE A 63 -0.83 3.65 -3.79
C ILE A 63 -0.03 4.01 -2.54
N GLY A 64 0.90 3.16 -2.11
CA GLY A 64 1.76 3.42 -0.97
C GLY A 64 2.72 2.26 -0.67
N ASP A 65 3.52 2.46 0.36
CA ASP A 65 4.45 1.48 0.91
C ASP A 65 3.87 0.89 2.22
N LEU A 66 4.27 -0.33 2.56
CA LEU A 66 3.88 -1.03 3.78
C LEU A 66 4.94 -0.82 4.86
N VAL A 67 4.52 -0.37 6.05
CA VAL A 67 5.37 -0.32 7.24
C VAL A 67 5.15 -1.56 8.10
N HIS A 68 6.23 -2.15 8.60
CA HIS A 68 6.22 -3.34 9.44
C HIS A 68 7.10 -3.16 10.67
N ASN A 69 6.72 -3.73 11.81
CA ASN A 69 7.35 -3.53 13.12
C ASN A 69 8.42 -4.59 13.46
N GLN A 70 9.07 -5.15 12.44
CA GLN A 70 10.15 -6.12 12.53
C GLN A 70 11.02 -6.01 11.29
N TRP A 71 12.28 -6.44 11.33
CA TRP A 71 13.15 -6.51 10.15
C TRP A 71 12.90 -7.75 9.27
N SER A 72 11.94 -8.60 9.64
CA SER A 72 11.77 -9.93 9.05
C SER A 72 10.49 -10.06 8.22
N ASN A 73 10.22 -11.29 7.78
CA ASN A 73 9.21 -11.67 6.80
C ASN A 73 7.84 -11.00 6.99
N VAL A 74 7.35 -10.32 5.96
CA VAL A 74 6.01 -9.71 5.90
C VAL A 74 4.90 -10.71 5.51
N ARG A 75 5.04 -11.99 5.84
CA ARG A 75 4.08 -13.04 5.46
C ARG A 75 2.69 -12.71 6.00
N GLY A 76 1.69 -12.75 5.12
CA GLY A 76 0.31 -12.41 5.45
C GLY A 76 0.05 -10.90 5.59
N ARG A 77 1.03 -10.04 5.28
CA ARG A 77 0.79 -8.62 5.02
C ARG A 77 0.53 -8.42 3.53
N VAL A 78 -0.23 -7.39 3.23
CA VAL A 78 -0.62 -7.03 1.87
C VAL A 78 -0.44 -5.54 1.68
N ALA A 79 -0.03 -5.15 0.47
CA ALA A 79 -0.18 -3.78 0.00
C ALA A 79 -1.40 -3.70 -0.92
N ILE A 80 -1.96 -2.50 -1.05
CA ILE A 80 -3.08 -2.24 -1.95
C ILE A 80 -2.53 -1.70 -3.27
N MET A 81 -3.03 -2.25 -4.37
CA MET A 81 -2.83 -1.69 -5.70
C MET A 81 -4.17 -1.34 -6.33
N VAL A 82 -4.17 -0.36 -7.21
CA VAL A 82 -5.38 0.13 -7.88
C VAL A 82 -5.24 0.14 -9.39
N SER A 83 -6.35 -0.05 -10.08
CA SER A 83 -6.49 0.11 -11.53
C SER A 83 -7.75 0.91 -11.85
N GLN A 84 -7.90 1.35 -13.09
CA GLN A 84 -9.04 2.14 -13.56
C GLN A 84 -9.81 1.38 -14.63
N ARG A 85 -11.15 1.43 -14.56
CA ARG A 85 -12.03 0.97 -15.64
C ARG A 85 -12.27 2.05 -16.67
N ILE A 86 -12.40 3.30 -16.21
CA ILE A 86 -12.57 4.48 -17.05
C ILE A 86 -11.22 5.19 -17.12
N PRO A 87 -10.64 5.40 -18.32
CA PRO A 87 -9.40 6.16 -18.46
C PRO A 87 -9.52 7.58 -17.89
N GLY A 88 -8.47 8.06 -17.22
CA GLY A 88 -8.35 9.44 -16.74
C GLY A 88 -8.75 9.67 -15.28
N ILE A 89 -9.12 8.62 -14.55
CA ILE A 89 -9.42 8.71 -13.10
C ILE A 89 -8.19 8.44 -12.22
N LEU A 90 -7.19 7.74 -12.76
CA LEU A 90 -5.90 7.52 -12.13
C LEU A 90 -4.84 8.35 -12.83
N GLU A 91 -4.19 9.19 -12.05
CA GLU A 91 -3.10 10.05 -12.49
C GLU A 91 -1.91 9.89 -11.54
N LYS A 92 -0.71 10.13 -12.08
CA LYS A 92 0.49 10.17 -11.26
C LYS A 92 0.45 11.39 -10.33
N PRO A 93 0.96 11.32 -9.09
CA PRO A 93 1.09 12.48 -8.23
C PRO A 93 1.84 13.61 -8.95
N ALA A 94 1.34 14.85 -8.81
CA ALA A 94 1.99 16.03 -9.38
C ALA A 94 3.27 16.40 -8.61
N SER A 95 3.28 16.13 -7.30
CA SER A 95 4.39 16.37 -6.39
C SER A 95 4.22 15.48 -5.14
N PHE A 96 5.25 15.43 -4.32
CA PHE A 96 5.22 14.79 -3.00
C PHE A 96 5.71 15.77 -1.93
N ASN A 97 5.28 15.60 -0.68
CA ASN A 97 5.68 16.45 0.43
C ASN A 97 6.32 15.58 1.51
N GLN A 98 7.58 15.86 1.86
CA GLN A 98 8.25 15.07 2.88
C GLN A 98 7.48 15.12 4.20
N VAL A 99 7.06 13.95 4.68
CA VAL A 99 6.38 13.74 5.96
C VAL A 99 7.40 13.43 7.05
N TRP A 100 8.41 12.63 6.73
CA TRP A 100 9.40 12.15 7.70
C TRP A 100 10.70 11.71 7.01
N THR A 101 11.80 11.69 7.76
CA THR A 101 13.09 11.12 7.34
C THR A 101 13.77 10.47 8.54
N ASP A 102 14.58 9.45 8.29
CA ASP A 102 15.42 8.79 9.28
C ASP A 102 16.74 9.54 9.55
N ALA A 103 16.89 10.77 9.06
CA ALA A 103 18.07 11.58 9.30
C ALA A 103 18.40 11.68 10.80
N GLY A 104 19.63 11.30 11.16
CA GLY A 104 20.10 11.28 12.55
C GLY A 104 19.71 10.02 13.33
N SER A 105 19.06 9.03 12.71
CA SER A 105 18.75 7.75 13.34
C SER A 105 20.00 6.90 13.58
N GLY A 106 21.05 7.04 12.76
CA GLY A 106 22.20 6.14 12.80
C GLY A 106 21.97 4.78 12.11
N ALA A 107 20.80 4.58 11.48
CA ALA A 107 20.54 3.39 10.68
C ALA A 107 21.55 3.25 9.53
N LEU A 108 21.79 2.01 9.09
CA LEU A 108 22.74 1.72 8.01
C LEU A 108 22.33 2.30 6.64
N LEU A 109 21.03 2.43 6.42
CA LEU A 109 20.44 2.92 5.17
C LEU A 109 19.66 4.19 5.47
N ASP A 110 19.56 5.09 4.49
CA ASP A 110 18.75 6.30 4.59
C ASP A 110 17.36 6.10 3.97
N VAL A 111 16.34 6.77 4.51
CA VAL A 111 14.98 6.82 3.96
C VAL A 111 14.27 8.15 4.25
N ALA A 112 13.38 8.52 3.34
CA ALA A 112 12.41 9.58 3.55
C ALA A 112 11.03 9.10 3.12
N VAL A 113 10.01 9.48 3.89
CA VAL A 113 8.59 9.27 3.59
C VAL A 113 8.03 10.59 3.09
N TRP A 114 7.33 10.53 1.97
CA TRP A 114 6.83 11.68 1.21
C TRP A 114 5.32 11.62 0.95
#